data_AF-A0A497NXA3-F1
#
_entry.id   AF-A0A497NXA3-F1
#
_cell.length_a   1.000
_cell.length_b   1.000
_cell.length_c   1.000
_cell.angle_alpha   90.00
_cell.angle_beta   90.00
_cell.angle_gamma   90.00
#
_symmetry.space_group_name_H-M   'P 1'
#
loop_
_entity.id
_entity.type
_entity.pdbx_description
1 polymer ?
#
loop_
_entity_poly.entity_id
_entity_poly.type
_entity_poly.pdbx_seq_one_letter_code
_entity_poly.pdbx_strand_id
1 'polypeptide(L)'
;MIKMKEKTIKFRDPVVERVVDKFVSRSDVGFEKYGKTLHDERTGGHKDLTGYLNDVQEELMDAILYIQAAKEELQEASSGSFNPGLPYYVTDVAG
;
A
#
# COMPACT_ATOMS: atom_id res chain seq x y z
N MET A 1 -8.90 -9.28 26.86
CA MET A 1 -9.16 -7.97 26.22
C MET A 1 -7.84 -7.33 25.89
N ILE A 2 -7.62 -6.93 24.63
CA ILE A 2 -6.46 -6.10 24.27
C ILE A 2 -6.68 -4.70 24.86
N LYS A 3 -5.70 -4.20 25.61
CA LYS A 3 -5.79 -2.89 26.24
C LYS A 3 -5.35 -1.83 25.23
N MET A 4 -6.29 -1.02 24.75
CA MET A 4 -5.97 0.15 23.92
C MET A 4 -5.16 1.17 24.74
N LYS A 5 -4.26 1.87 24.05
CA LYS A 5 -3.47 2.98 24.62
C LYS A 5 -3.66 4.21 23.75
N GLU A 6 -3.78 5.36 24.39
CA GLU A 6 -3.86 6.66 23.73
C GLU A 6 -2.58 7.47 23.98
N LYS A 7 -2.28 8.38 23.04
CA LYS A 7 -1.20 9.37 23.17
C LYS A 7 -1.54 10.61 22.36
N THR A 8 -1.21 11.79 22.87
CA THR A 8 -1.29 13.04 22.10
C THR A 8 -0.05 13.20 21.24
N ILE A 9 -0.23 13.46 19.94
CA ILE A 9 0.86 13.70 18.98
C ILE A 9 0.76 15.15 18.48
N LYS A 10 1.88 15.87 18.43
CA LYS A 10 1.95 17.21 17.83
C LYS A 10 2.51 17.10 16.41
N PHE A 11 1.69 17.39 15.42
CA PHE A 11 2.12 17.41 14.02
C PHE A 11 2.56 18.81 13.60
N ARG A 12 3.63 18.88 12.82
CA ARG A 12 4.09 20.12 12.16
C ARG A 12 3.69 20.16 10.70
N ASP A 13 3.59 18.99 10.08
CA ASP A 13 3.27 18.81 8.67
C ASP A 13 1.95 18.04 8.56
N PRO A 14 0.92 18.61 7.91
CA PRO A 14 -0.37 17.94 7.73
C PRO A 14 -0.28 16.69 6.84
N VAL A 15 0.75 16.54 6.00
CA VAL A 15 1.01 15.30 5.24
C VAL A 15 1.36 14.16 6.20
N VAL A 16 2.24 14.42 7.18
CA VAL A 16 2.65 13.42 8.17
C VAL A 16 1.48 12.98 9.03
N GLU A 17 0.62 13.90 9.46
CA GLU A 17 -0.62 13.60 10.19
C GLU A 17 -1.50 12.62 9.40
N ARG A 18 -1.83 12.93 8.15
CA ARG A 18 -2.64 12.06 7.29
C ARG A 18 -2.04 10.66 7.09
N VAL A 19 -0.71 10.54 7.03
CA VAL A 19 -0.04 9.24 6.93
C VAL A 19 -0.17 8.46 8.23
N VAL A 20 0.01 9.10 9.38
CA VAL A 20 -0.17 8.45 10.69
C VAL A 20 -1.62 7.98 10.87
N ASP A 21 -2.60 8.80 10.50
CA ASP A 21 -4.02 8.42 10.56
C ASP A 21 -4.32 7.19 9.70
N LYS A 22 -3.73 7.11 8.49
CA LYS A 22 -3.83 5.93 7.62
C LYS A 22 -3.22 4.68 8.25
N PHE A 23 -2.09 4.80 8.94
CA PHE A 23 -1.49 3.65 9.63
C PHE A 23 -2.41 3.09 10.73
N VAL A 24 -3.05 3.97 11.51
CA VAL A 24 -4.00 3.58 12.55
C VAL A 24 -5.21 2.89 11.93
N SER A 25 -5.85 3.54 10.95
CA SER A 25 -7.03 2.99 10.26
C SER A 25 -6.73 1.63 9.61
N ARG A 26 -5.56 1.48 8.97
CA ARG A 26 -5.18 0.20 8.35
C ARG A 26 -4.97 -0.91 9.38
N SER A 27 -4.41 -0.57 10.54
CA SER A 27 -4.27 -1.49 11.67
C SER A 27 -5.64 -1.92 12.18
N ASP A 28 -6.60 -1.01 12.32
CA ASP A 28 -7.95 -1.32 12.81
C ASP A 28 -8.69 -2.27 11.87
N VAL A 29 -8.63 -2.00 10.55
CA VAL A 29 -9.19 -2.91 9.52
C VAL A 29 -8.53 -4.28 9.55
N GLY A 30 -7.20 -4.33 9.72
CA GLY A 30 -6.49 -5.60 9.88
C GLY A 30 -6.94 -6.35 11.13
N PHE A 31 -7.09 -5.63 12.25
CA PHE A 31 -7.55 -6.21 13.50
C PHE A 31 -8.98 -6.75 13.41
N GLU A 32 -9.90 -6.02 12.78
CA GLU A 32 -11.28 -6.47 12.53
C GLU A 32 -11.31 -7.76 11.70
N LYS A 33 -10.43 -7.87 10.70
CA LYS A 33 -10.35 -9.05 9.83
C LYS A 33 -9.75 -10.29 10.50
N TYR A 34 -8.68 -10.12 11.29
CA TYR A 34 -7.89 -11.25 11.80
C TYR A 34 -8.03 -11.50 13.31
N GLY A 35 -8.67 -10.58 14.03
CA GLY A 35 -8.91 -10.67 15.48
C GLY A 35 -7.67 -10.60 16.36
N LYS A 36 -6.50 -10.26 15.79
CA LYS A 36 -5.20 -10.23 16.48
C LYS A 36 -4.34 -9.08 15.96
N THR A 37 -3.42 -8.60 16.79
CA THR A 37 -2.42 -7.64 16.34
C THR A 37 -1.20 -8.35 15.73
N LEU A 38 -0.40 -7.64 14.95
CA LEU A 38 0.87 -8.14 14.44
C LEU A 38 1.84 -8.52 15.58
N HIS A 39 1.77 -7.81 16.71
CA HIS A 39 2.58 -8.15 17.88
C HIS A 39 2.18 -9.52 18.43
N ASP A 40 0.88 -9.77 18.57
CA ASP A 40 0.35 -11.05 19.04
C ASP A 40 0.71 -12.18 18.07
N GLU A 41 0.63 -11.93 16.76
CA GLU A 41 1.03 -12.90 15.73
C GLU A 41 2.51 -13.28 15.86
N ARG A 42 3.39 -12.29 16.05
CA ARG A 42 4.84 -12.49 16.18
C ARG A 42 5.22 -13.18 17.48
N THR A 43 4.63 -12.80 18.61
CA THR A 43 4.96 -13.39 19.92
C THR A 43 4.27 -14.71 20.19
N GLY A 44 3.13 -14.95 19.54
CA GLY A 44 2.36 -16.19 19.66
C GLY A 44 2.85 -17.34 18.77
N GLY A 45 3.89 -17.13 17.96
CA GLY A 45 4.46 -18.16 17.09
C GLY A 45 3.53 -18.57 15.94
N HIS A 46 2.59 -17.71 15.55
CA HIS A 46 1.61 -18.01 14.51
C HIS A 46 2.19 -17.96 13.09
N LYS A 47 3.37 -17.35 12.92
CA LYS A 47 4.14 -17.26 11.68
C LYS A 47 5.63 -17.23 12.03
N ASP A 48 6.46 -17.93 11.26
CA ASP A 48 7.90 -17.92 11.44
C ASP A 48 8.55 -16.68 10.80
N LEU A 49 9.82 -16.42 11.11
CA LEU A 49 10.54 -15.26 10.56
C LEU A 49 10.54 -15.26 9.02
N THR A 50 10.66 -16.44 8.40
CA THR A 50 10.66 -16.60 6.95
C THR A 50 9.35 -16.13 6.33
N GLY A 51 8.21 -16.50 6.91
CA GLY A 51 6.89 -16.03 6.46
C GLY A 51 6.77 -14.51 6.51
N TYR A 52 7.21 -13.87 7.59
CA TYR A 52 7.20 -12.39 7.67
C TYR A 52 8.07 -11.73 6.60
N LEU A 53 9.25 -12.30 6.33
CA LEU A 53 10.16 -11.77 5.31
C LEU A 53 9.58 -11.93 3.91
N ASN A 54 8.94 -13.06 3.62
CA ASN A 54 8.28 -13.30 2.35
C ASN A 54 7.10 -12.34 2.14
N ASP A 55 6.20 -12.20 3.13
CA ASP A 55 5.07 -11.27 3.02
C ASP A 55 5.55 -9.83 2.73
N VAL A 56 6.57 -9.37 3.46
CA VAL A 56 7.13 -8.02 3.24
C VAL A 56 7.80 -7.91 1.87
N GLN A 57 8.49 -8.95 1.40
CA GLN A 57 9.06 -8.97 0.06
C GLN A 57 7.98 -8.85 -1.01
N GLU A 58 6.90 -9.64 -0.92
CA GLU A 58 5.77 -9.61 -1.84
C GLU A 58 5.12 -8.22 -1.88
N GLU A 59 4.83 -7.64 -0.72
CA GLU A 59 4.23 -6.29 -0.63
C GLU A 59 5.15 -5.19 -1.17
N LEU A 60 6.48 -5.32 -1.00
CA LEU A 60 7.44 -4.39 -1.60
C LEU A 60 7.54 -4.55 -3.12
N MET A 61 7.45 -5.78 -3.64
CA MET A 61 7.37 -6.02 -5.08
C MET A 61 6.12 -5.38 -5.67
N ASP A 62 4.95 -5.58 -5.05
CA ASP A 62 3.71 -4.95 -5.47
C ASP A 62 3.79 -3.42 -5.43
N ALA A 63 4.39 -2.85 -4.38
CA ALA A 63 4.62 -1.41 -4.30
C ALA A 63 5.49 -0.88 -5.44
N ILE A 64 6.56 -1.60 -5.81
CA ILE A 64 7.41 -1.25 -6.95
C ILE A 64 6.63 -1.32 -8.26
N LEU A 65 5.79 -2.35 -8.46
CA LEU A 65 4.94 -2.48 -9.63
C LEU A 65 3.95 -1.31 -9.75
N TYR A 66 3.29 -0.91 -8.65
CA TYR A 66 2.41 0.25 -8.65
C TYR A 66 3.14 1.56 -8.98
N ILE A 67 4.35 1.75 -8.46
CA ILE A 67 5.17 2.93 -8.78
C ILE A 67 5.54 2.94 -10.26
N GLN A 68 5.93 1.79 -10.82
CA GLN A 68 6.28 1.69 -12.24
C GLN A 68 5.08 1.98 -13.14
N ALA A 69 3.92 1.38 -12.87
CA ALA A 69 2.69 1.65 -13.61
C ALA A 69 2.29 3.14 -13.54
N ALA A 70 2.39 3.76 -12.36
CA ALA A 70 2.12 5.19 -12.21
C ALA A 70 3.09 6.09 -13.01
N LYS A 71 4.37 5.68 -13.12
CA LYS A 71 5.36 6.41 -13.93
C LYS A 71 5.08 6.28 -15.43
N GLU A 72 4.70 5.08 -15.89
CA GLU A 72 4.31 4.83 -17.28
C GLU A 72 3.09 5.68 -17.65
N GLU A 73 2.04 5.69 -16.82
CA GLU A 73 0.86 6.53 -17.00
C GLU A 73 1.22 8.03 -17.10
N LEU A 74 2.10 8.52 -16.23
CA LEU A 74 2.56 9.91 -16.28
C LEU A 74 3.36 10.21 -17.56
N GLN A 75 4.18 9.27 -18.04
CA GLN A 75 4.94 9.42 -19.27
C GLN A 75 4.00 9.46 -20.49
N GLU A 76 3.03 8.57 -20.57
CA GLU A 76 2.00 8.54 -21.62
C GLU A 76 1.14 9.80 -21.63
N ALA A 77 0.74 10.29 -20.46
CA ALA A 77 0.01 11.54 -20.32
C ALA A 77 0.83 12.75 -20.82
N SER A 78 2.16 12.70 -20.64
CA SER A 78 3.07 13.77 -21.08
C SER A 78 3.43 13.72 -22.57
N SER A 79 3.34 12.55 -23.23
CA SER A 79 3.69 12.37 -24.65
C SER A 79 2.58 12.76 -25.64
N GLY A 80 1.44 13.30 -25.17
CA GLY A 80 0.44 13.94 -26.03
C GLY A 80 -0.38 12.99 -26.92
N SER A 81 -0.25 11.68 -26.76
CA SER A 81 -1.00 10.65 -27.50
C SER A 81 -2.25 10.15 -26.75
N PHE A 82 -2.85 10.98 -25.89
CA PHE A 82 -4.09 10.62 -25.22
C PHE A 82 -5.27 10.83 -26.17
N ASN A 83 -5.76 9.72 -26.75
CA ASN A 83 -7.01 9.70 -27.50
C ASN A 83 -8.05 8.90 -26.67
N PRO A 84 -8.92 9.56 -25.89
CA PRO A 84 -9.77 8.91 -24.87
C PRO A 84 -10.83 7.92 -25.40
N GLY A 85 -10.83 7.63 -26.70
CA GLY A 85 -11.82 6.80 -27.38
C GLY A 85 -11.31 5.50 -28.00
N LEU A 86 -10.01 5.17 -27.89
CA LEU A 86 -9.46 3.95 -28.50
C LEU A 86 -8.96 2.95 -27.44
N PRO A 87 -9.37 1.66 -27.52
CA PRO A 87 -8.91 0.62 -26.61
C PRO A 87 -7.41 0.31 -26.80
N TYR A 88 -6.75 0.01 -25.68
CA TYR A 88 -5.29 -0.16 -25.45
C TYR A 88 -4.51 -1.14 -26.36
N TYR A 89 -5.14 -1.83 -27.31
CA TYR A 89 -4.48 -2.84 -28.15
C TYR A 89 -4.43 -2.49 -29.65
N VAL A 90 -4.86 -1.29 -30.04
CA VAL A 90 -4.99 -0.90 -31.46
C VAL A 90 -4.21 0.37 -31.74
N THR A 91 -2.89 0.34 -31.54
CA THR A 91 -2.01 1.41 -32.02
C THR A 91 -1.01 0.94 -33.08
N ASP A 92 -0.76 -0.37 -33.20
CA ASP A 92 0.37 -0.88 -33.99
C ASP A 92 -0.04 -1.52 -35.34
N VAL A 93 -1.23 -1.21 -35.86
CA VAL A 93 -1.72 -1.72 -37.16
C VAL A 93 -1.83 -0.67 -38.27
N ALA A 94 -1.26 0.52 -38.09
CA ALA A 94 -1.20 1.50 -39.17
C ALA A 94 0.15 2.23 -39.23
N GLY A 95 0.98 1.82 -40.19
CA GLY A 95 2.06 2.64 -40.77
C GLY A 95 3.47 2.20 -40.41
#